data_AF-A0A950VK80-F1
#
_entry.id   AF-A0A950VK80-F1
#
_cell.length_a   1.000
_cell.length_b   1.000
_cell.length_c   1.000
_cell.angle_alpha   90.00
_cell.angle_beta   90.00
_cell.angle_gamma   90.00
#
_symmetry.space_group_name_H-M   'P 1'
#
loop_
_entity.id
_entity.type
_entity.pdbx_description
1 polymer ?
#
loop_
_entity_poly.entity_id
_entity_poly.type
_entity_poly.pdbx_seq_one_letter_code
_entity_poly.pdbx_strand_id
1 'polypeptide(L)' 'MASHWPFEDWGTFLPIPSTATALLDRLLHHATVAVTSGESWRLKEARAHAALRSTNAAIPAPTSPRKEQLPST' A
#
# COMPACT_ATOMS: atom_id res chain seq x y z
N MET A 1 -9.83 -17.16 2.12
CA MET A 1 -9.81 -16.09 3.15
C MET A 1 -8.39 -15.57 3.27
N ALA A 2 -8.18 -14.31 3.67
CA ALA A 2 -6.84 -13.76 3.88
C ALA A 2 -6.78 -13.14 5.29
N SER A 3 -5.72 -13.43 6.03
CA SER A 3 -5.45 -12.86 7.35
C SER A 3 -4.05 -12.26 7.38
N HIS A 4 -3.89 -11.17 8.14
CA HIS A 4 -2.59 -10.53 8.36
C HIS A 4 -1.88 -11.07 9.61
N TRP A 5 -2.55 -11.94 10.38
CA TRP A 5 -2.07 -12.52 11.62
C TRP A 5 -1.66 -13.99 11.44
N PRO A 6 -0.52 -14.42 12.03
CA PRO A 6 -0.10 -15.81 12.02
C PRO A 6 -1.04 -16.67 12.87
N PHE A 7 -1.17 -17.96 12.54
CA PHE A 7 -2.14 -18.86 13.19
C PHE A 7 -1.97 -18.99 14.71
N GLU A 8 -0.75 -18.83 15.19
CA GLU A 8 -0.36 -18.86 16.60
C GLU A 8 -0.98 -17.73 17.42
N ASP A 9 -1.24 -16.58 16.81
CA ASP A 9 -1.87 -15.44 17.46
C ASP A 9 -3.40 -15.56 17.51
N TRP A 10 -4.01 -16.50 16.77
CA TRP A 10 -5.47 -16.61 16.69
C TRP A 10 -6.14 -17.01 18.00
N GLY A 11 -5.38 -17.63 18.92
CA GLY A 11 -5.84 -17.95 20.27
C GLY A 11 -6.15 -16.72 21.13
N THR A 12 -5.62 -15.53 20.77
CA THR A 12 -5.87 -14.29 21.52
C THR A 12 -7.25 -13.66 21.25
N PHE A 13 -7.88 -14.01 20.13
CA PHE A 13 -9.20 -13.45 19.76
C PHE A 13 -10.38 -14.19 20.40
N LEU A 14 -10.14 -15.34 21.02
CA LEU A 14 -11.19 -16.18 21.59
C LEU A 14 -10.97 -16.40 23.09
N PRO A 15 -12.02 -16.27 23.92
CA PRO A 15 -11.92 -16.41 25.37
C PRO A 15 -11.56 -17.83 25.82
N ILE A 16 -11.72 -18.84 24.95
CA ILE A 16 -11.39 -20.23 25.21
C ILE A 16 -10.41 -20.72 24.14
N PRO A 17 -9.14 -21.03 24.50
CA PRO A 17 -8.11 -21.43 23.55
C PRO A 17 -8.48 -22.67 22.71
N SER A 18 -9.20 -23.63 23.28
CA SER A 18 -9.60 -24.87 22.56
C SER A 18 -10.58 -24.60 21.42
N THR A 19 -11.41 -23.56 21.52
CA THR A 19 -12.34 -23.17 20.46
C THR A 19 -11.61 -22.61 19.24
N ALA A 20 -10.52 -21.87 19.46
CA ALA A 20 -9.69 -21.33 18.38
C ALA A 20 -9.07 -22.47 17.55
N THR A 21 -8.52 -23.47 18.23
CA THR A 21 -7.91 -24.64 17.60
C THR A 21 -8.95 -25.47 16.83
N ALA A 22 -10.13 -25.72 17.41
CA ALA A 22 -11.20 -26.47 16.72
C ALA A 22 -11.72 -25.75 15.47
N LEU A 23 -11.76 -24.42 15.49
CA LEU A 23 -12.13 -23.62 14.32
C LEU A 23 -11.03 -23.68 13.24
N LEU A 24 -9.77 -23.48 13.64
CA LEU A 24 -8.62 -23.57 12.74
C LEU A 24 -8.51 -24.95 12.09
N ASP A 25 -8.70 -26.02 12.85
CA ASP A 25 -8.69 -27.41 12.35
C ASP A 25 -9.70 -27.61 11.22
N ARG A 26 -10.96 -27.24 11.44
CA ARG A 26 -12.02 -27.34 10.42
C ARG A 26 -11.74 -26.49 9.18
N LEU A 27 -11.16 -25.30 9.37
CA LEU A 27 -10.90 -24.35 8.28
C LEU A 27 -9.69 -24.80 7.45
N LEU A 28 -8.62 -25.27 8.09
CA LEU A 28 -7.42 -25.78 7.45
C LEU A 28 -7.65 -27.15 6.78
N HIS A 29 -8.58 -27.96 7.28
CA HIS A 29 -8.92 -29.25 6.67
C HIS A 29 -9.45 -29.11 5.23
N HIS A 30 -10.15 -28.01 4.95
CA HIS A 30 -10.75 -27.75 3.62
C HIS A 30 -10.08 -26.59 2.86
N ALA A 31 -9.07 -25.93 3.42
CA ALA A 31 -8.40 -24.81 2.80
C ALA A 31 -7.00 -25.18 2.31
N THR A 32 -6.62 -24.62 1.17
CA THR A 32 -5.22 -24.60 0.73
C THR A 32 -4.57 -23.33 1.25
N VAL A 33 -3.51 -23.47 2.06
CA VAL A 33 -2.78 -22.34 2.66
C VAL A 33 -1.72 -21.83 1.68
N ALA A 34 -1.82 -20.57 1.29
CA ALA A 34 -0.79 -19.88 0.51
C ALA A 34 -0.23 -18.72 1.32
N VAL A 35 1.06 -18.79 1.68
CA VAL A 35 1.74 -17.71 2.41
C VAL A 35 2.18 -16.65 1.42
N THR A 36 1.59 -15.46 1.51
CA THR A 36 1.98 -14.32 0.69
C THR A 36 2.99 -13.47 1.45
N SER A 37 4.23 -13.40 0.93
CA SER A 37 5.25 -12.46 1.41
C SER A 37 5.57 -11.44 0.31
N GLY A 38 5.87 -10.21 0.70
CA GLY A 38 6.17 -9.13 -0.24
C GLY A 38 5.84 -7.75 0.31
N GLU A 39 6.39 -6.72 -0.33
CA GLU A 39 6.07 -5.34 0.02
C GLU A 39 4.62 -5.00 -0.36
N SER A 40 3.97 -4.15 0.46
CA SER A 40 2.60 -3.70 0.22
C SER A 40 2.46 -3.11 -1.18
N TRP A 41 1.53 -3.67 -1.96
CA TRP A 41 1.22 -3.17 -3.29
C TRP A 41 0.87 -1.68 -3.28
N ARG A 42 0.17 -1.22 -2.23
CA ARG A 42 -0.18 0.19 -2.03
C ARG A 42 1.06 1.08 -1.87
N LEU A 43 2.09 0.58 -1.19
CA LEU A 43 3.33 1.32 -0.99
C LEU A 43 4.12 1.44 -2.31
N LYS A 44 4.14 0.35 -3.10
CA LYS A 44 4.73 0.35 -4.45
C LYS A 44 4.05 1.36 -5.36
N GLU A 45 2.72 1.39 -5.36
CA GLU A 45 1.91 2.32 -6.15
C GLU A 45 2.09 3.78 -5.67
N ALA A 46 2.09 4.01 -4.35
CA ALA A 46 2.37 5.32 -3.77
C ALA A 46 3.75 5.86 -4.16
N ARG A 47 4.80 5.01 -4.14
CA ARG A 47 6.14 5.40 -4.61
C ARG A 47 6.15 5.71 -6.10
N ALA A 48 5.46 4.94 -6.93
CA ALA A 48 5.35 5.20 -8.37
C ALA A 48 4.65 6.55 -8.64
N HIS A 49 3.55 6.84 -7.95
CA HIS A 49 2.86 8.12 -8.06
C HIS A 49 3.71 9.30 -7.54
N ALA A 50 4.44 9.12 -6.44
CA ALA A 50 5.34 10.14 -5.93
C ALA A 50 6.47 10.45 -6.92
N ALA A 51 7.03 9.42 -7.57
CA ALA A 51 8.06 9.58 -8.60
C ALA A 51 7.53 10.31 -9.85
N LEU A 52 6.30 10.04 -10.28
CA LEU A 52 5.68 10.76 -11.39
C LEU A 52 5.41 12.24 -11.06
N ARG A 53 5.06 12.52 -9.80
CA ARG A 53 4.87 13.90 -9.32
C ARG A 53 6.18 14.67 -9.27
N SER A 54 7.27 14.05 -8.81
CA SER A 54 8.57 14.70 -8.78
C SER A 54 9.12 14.96 -10.19
N THR A 55 8.88 14.08 -11.16
CA THR A 55 9.26 14.34 -12.57
C THR A 55 8.49 15.51 -13.19
N ASN A 56 7.19 15.66 -12.89
CA ASN A 56 6.40 16.80 -13.40
C ASN A 56 6.73 18.12 -12.70
N ALA A 57 7.13 18.08 -11.42
CA ALA A 57 7.55 19.27 -10.68
C ALA A 57 8.92 19.81 -11.13
N ALA A 58 9.73 18.99 -11.80
CA ALA A 58 11.05 19.36 -12.31
C ALA A 58 11.03 20.09 -13.67
N ILE A 59 9.85 20.30 -14.28
CA ILE A 59 9.73 21.20 -15.43
C ILE A 59 9.63 22.63 -14.85
N PRO A 60 10.71 23.45 -14.89
CA PRO A 60 10.59 24.84 -14.46
C PRO A 60 9.55 25.51 -15.35
N ALA A 61 8.56 26.15 -14.71
CA ALA A 61 7.59 26.97 -15.42
C ALA A 61 8.33 27.90 -16.39
N PRO A 62 7.92 28.02 -17.67
CA PRO A 62 8.54 28.95 -18.58
C PRO A 62 8.37 30.35 -17.99
N THR A 63 9.45 30.90 -17.46
CA THR A 63 9.53 32.29 -17.00
C THR A 63 9.18 33.15 -18.20
N SER A 64 7.94 33.64 -18.23
CA SER A 64 7.45 34.47 -19.32
C SER A 64 8.33 35.72 -19.37
N PRO A 65 9.04 36.01 -20.47
CA PRO A 65 9.84 37.22 -20.57
C PRO A 65 8.86 38.40 -20.61
N ARG A 66 8.84 39.14 -19.49
CA ARG A 66 8.19 40.44 -19.35
C ARG A 66 8.66 41.31 -20.51
N LYS A 67 7.82 41.46 -21.54
CA LYS A 67 8.13 42.30 -22.70
C LYS A 67 8.46 43.70 -22.18
N GLU A 68 9.70 44.04 -22.39
CA GLU A 68 10.29 45.35 -22.22
C GLU A 68 9.45 46.36 -23.00
N GLN A 69 8.58 47.07 -22.30
CA GLN A 69 7.88 48.23 -22.83
C GLN A 69 8.82 49.43 -22.63
N LEU A 70 9.57 49.74 -23.69
CA LEU A 70 10.24 51.02 -23.91
C LEU A 70 9.69 51.66 -25.20
N PRO A 71 9.79 52.99 -25.34
CA PRO A 71 8.67 53.90 -25.58
C PRO A 71 8.50 54.23 -27.07
N SER A 72 7.30 54.65 -27.49
CA SER A 72 7.15 55.32 -28.80
C SER A 72 5.94 56.25 -28.86
N THR A 73 6.25 57.52 -29.15
CA THR A 73 5.42 58.68 -29.52
C THR A 73 4.86 59.53 -28.39
#